data_AF-A0A1F5HKT7-F1
#
_entry.id   AF-A0A1F5HKT7-F1
#
_cell.length_a   1.000
_cell.length_b   1.000
_cell.length_c   1.000
_cell.angle_alpha   90.00
_cell.angle_beta   90.00
_cell.angle_gamma   90.00
#
_symmetry.space_group_name_H-M   'P 1'
#
loop_
_entity.id
_entity.type
_entity.pdbx_description
1 polymer ?
#
loop_
_entity_poly.entity_id
_entity_poly.type
_entity_poly.pdbx_seq_one_letter_code
_entity_poly.pdbx_strand_id
1 'polypeptide(L)'
;MTLSVSTAVAVIVLLISISAIYNAFLLRGGRLAWVQILIVLGMVSFLLFLVFEKFLPDLKFVGNLTFTDVFFVLGFALLLIASLKLHLSLK
;
A
#
# COMPACT_ATOMS: atom_id res chain seq x y z
N MET A 1 12.00 -3.71 25.34
CA MET A 1 11.76 -3.08 24.02
C MET A 1 10.26 -3.04 23.79
N THR A 2 9.64 -1.87 23.91
CA THR A 2 8.24 -1.67 23.53
C THR A 2 8.17 -1.51 22.01
N LEU A 3 7.73 -2.54 21.30
CA LEU A 3 7.43 -2.44 19.87
C LEU A 3 6.37 -1.36 19.68
N SER A 4 6.70 -0.30 18.94
CA SER A 4 5.71 0.73 18.61
C SER A 4 4.75 0.18 17.56
N VAL A 5 3.47 0.55 17.62
CA VAL A 5 2.48 0.16 16.61
C VAL A 5 2.98 0.46 15.19
N SER A 6 3.66 1.59 15.01
CA SER A 6 4.29 1.97 13.74
C SER A 6 5.37 1.01 13.25
N THR A 7 6.19 0.44 14.14
CA THR A 7 7.19 -0.57 13.73
C THR A 7 6.53 -1.89 13.34
N ALA A 8 5.49 -2.31 14.06
CA ALA A 8 4.72 -3.50 13.68
C ALA A 8 4.06 -3.33 12.30
N VAL A 9 3.46 -2.18 12.02
CA VAL A 9 2.83 -1.93 10.71
C VAL A 9 3.87 -1.87 9.59
N ALA A 10 5.03 -1.25 9.81
CA ALA A 10 6.11 -1.24 8.82
C ALA A 10 6.58 -2.66 8.47
N VAL A 11 6.75 -3.53 9.47
CA VAL A 11 7.12 -4.95 9.25
C VAL A 11 6.03 -5.69 8.47
N ILE A 12 4.75 -5.49 8.82
CA ILE A 12 3.62 -6.12 8.13
C ILE A 12 3.57 -5.68 6.65
N VAL A 13 3.73 -4.39 6.37
CA VAL A 13 3.77 -3.87 4.99
C VAL A 13 4.92 -4.48 4.20
N LEU A 14 6.08 -4.63 4.83
CA LEU A 14 7.28 -5.18 4.20
C LEU A 14 7.07 -6.67 3.86
N LEU A 15 6.49 -7.44 4.78
CA LEU A 15 6.12 -8.84 4.55
C LEU A 15 5.09 -9.00 3.42
N ILE A 16 4.06 -8.16 3.40
CA ILE A 16 3.02 -8.18 2.35
C ILE A 16 3.63 -7.82 0.99
N SER A 17 4.51 -6.82 0.95
CA SER A 17 5.21 -6.41 -0.27
C SER A 17 6.08 -7.53 -0.83
N ILE A 18 6.87 -8.21 0.02
CA ILE A 18 7.70 -9.35 -0.39
C ILE A 18 6.81 -10.49 -0.92
N SER A 19 5.75 -10.84 -0.19
CA SER A 19 4.84 -11.92 -0.61
C SER A 19 4.18 -11.62 -1.96
N ALA A 20 3.74 -10.38 -2.17
CA ALA A 20 3.08 -9.99 -3.41
C ALA A 20 4.07 -9.92 -4.59
N ILE A 21 5.31 -9.47 -4.37
CA ILE A 21 6.37 -9.53 -5.40
C ILE A 21 6.68 -10.98 -5.78
N TYR A 22 6.83 -11.86 -4.81
CA TYR A 22 7.07 -13.29 -5.05
C TYR A 22 5.93 -13.94 -5.84
N ASN A 23 4.68 -13.65 -5.46
CA ASN A 23 3.51 -14.11 -6.19
C ASN A 23 3.45 -13.54 -7.61
N ALA A 24 3.76 -12.26 -7.81
CA ALA A 24 3.81 -11.65 -9.15
C ALA A 24 4.86 -12.33 -10.04
N PHE A 25 6.02 -12.69 -9.48
CA PHE A 25 7.07 -13.42 -10.18
C PHE A 25 6.60 -14.84 -10.58
N LEU A 26 5.99 -15.59 -9.65
CA LEU A 26 5.43 -16.91 -9.93
C LEU A 26 4.35 -16.90 -11.01
N LEU A 27 3.52 -15.85 -11.03
CA LEU A 27 2.44 -15.67 -11.98
C LEU A 27 2.91 -15.26 -13.39
N ARG A 28 4.22 -15.11 -13.62
CA ARG A 28 4.87 -14.87 -14.93
C ARG A 28 4.17 -13.80 -15.79
N GLY A 29 3.75 -12.69 -15.19
CA GLY A 29 3.12 -11.58 -15.91
C GLY A 29 1.68 -11.81 -16.37
N GLY A 30 1.01 -12.88 -15.91
CA GLY A 30 -0.41 -13.10 -16.15
C GLY A 30 -1.31 -12.00 -15.56
N ARG A 31 -2.61 -12.01 -15.87
CA ARG A 31 -3.58 -11.01 -15.36
C ARG A 31 -3.54 -10.84 -13.83
N LEU A 32 -3.27 -11.92 -13.11
CA LEU A 32 -3.14 -11.94 -11.65
C LEU A 32 -1.84 -11.29 -11.14
N ALA A 33 -0.74 -11.28 -11.92
CA ALA A 33 0.50 -10.62 -11.53
C ALA A 33 0.32 -9.09 -11.42
N TRP A 34 -0.48 -8.51 -12.32
CA TRP A 34 -0.83 -7.08 -12.26
C TRP A 34 -1.63 -6.71 -11.01
N VAL A 35 -2.45 -7.62 -10.50
CA VAL A 35 -3.18 -7.40 -9.25
C VAL A 35 -2.21 -7.34 -8.07
N GLN A 36 -1.24 -8.26 -8.03
CA GLN A 36 -0.21 -8.27 -6.98
C GLN A 36 0.59 -6.96 -6.97
N ILE A 37 0.97 -6.42 -8.14
CA ILE A 37 1.67 -5.13 -8.25
C ILE A 37 0.83 -3.99 -7.65
N LEU A 38 -0.48 -3.94 -7.95
CA LEU A 38 -1.37 -2.93 -7.40
C LEU A 38 -1.50 -3.05 -5.87
N ILE A 39 -1.53 -4.27 -5.34
CA ILE A 39 -1.52 -4.51 -3.88
C ILE A 39 -0.24 -3.96 -3.27
N VAL A 40 0.94 -4.27 -3.85
CA VAL A 40 2.23 -3.75 -3.36
C VAL A 40 2.22 -2.22 -3.34
N LEU A 41 1.81 -1.57 -4.44
CA LEU A 41 1.78 -0.10 -4.52
C LEU A 41 0.82 0.52 -3.50
N GLY A 42 -0.32 -0.13 -3.24
CA GLY A 42 -1.26 0.30 -2.19
C GLY A 42 -0.65 0.22 -0.79
N MET A 43 0.02 -0.89 -0.49
CA MET A 43 0.69 -1.10 0.81
C MET A 43 1.88 -0.14 1.01
N VAL A 44 2.66 0.12 -0.05
CA VAL A 44 3.74 1.13 -0.02
C VAL A 44 3.18 2.52 0.27
N SER A 45 2.04 2.89 -0.31
CA SER A 45 1.39 4.18 -0.01
C SER A 45 0.96 4.29 1.44
N PHE A 46 0.43 3.22 2.06
CA PHE A 46 0.10 3.24 3.48
C PHE A 46 1.34 3.34 4.39
N LEU A 47 2.45 2.73 3.99
CA LEU A 47 3.70 2.91 4.73
C LEU A 47 4.22 4.33 4.60
N LEU A 48 4.15 4.94 3.42
CA LEU A 48 4.49 6.35 3.23
C LEU A 48 3.58 7.27 4.07
N PHE A 49 2.28 6.98 4.14
CA PHE A 49 1.36 7.67 5.05
C PHE A 49 1.87 7.63 6.50
N LEU A 50 2.16 6.44 7.04
CA LEU A 50 2.63 6.30 8.43
C LEU A 50 4.00 6.93 8.70
N VAL A 51 4.90 6.84 7.72
CA VAL A 51 6.22 7.47 7.81
C VAL A 51 6.07 8.99 7.79
N PHE A 52 5.33 9.53 6.82
CA PHE A 52 5.15 10.98 6.70
C PHE A 52 4.33 11.57 7.84
N GLU A 53 3.35 10.86 8.39
CA GLU A 53 2.61 11.31 9.58
C GLU A 53 3.55 11.47 10.79
N LYS A 54 4.56 10.60 10.90
CA LYS A 54 5.53 10.66 11.99
C LYS A 54 6.63 11.72 11.79
N PHE A 55 7.07 11.94 10.55
CA PHE A 55 8.19 12.85 10.27
C PHE A 55 7.77 14.25 9.81
N LEU A 56 6.58 14.40 9.23
CA LEU A 56 6.06 15.62 8.63
C LEU A 56 4.55 15.81 8.92
N PRO A 57 4.10 15.80 10.19
CA PRO A 57 2.68 15.82 10.55
C PRO A 57 1.92 17.08 10.07
N ASP A 58 2.59 18.22 9.93
CA ASP A 58 1.95 19.50 9.63
C ASP A 58 2.09 19.95 8.16
N LEU A 59 2.51 19.06 7.27
CA LEU A 59 2.68 19.40 5.86
C LEU A 59 1.31 19.44 5.15
N LYS A 60 0.69 20.62 5.19
CA LYS A 60 -0.57 20.91 4.50
C LYS A 60 -0.33 21.12 3.02
N PHE A 61 -1.12 20.45 2.18
CA PHE A 61 -0.96 20.51 0.73
C PHE A 61 -1.89 21.55 0.10
N VAL A 62 -3.20 21.44 0.37
CA VAL A 62 -4.22 22.40 -0.08
C VAL A 62 -5.30 22.51 1.01
N GLY A 63 -5.47 23.71 1.58
CA GLY A 63 -6.47 23.96 2.62
C GLY A 63 -6.23 23.10 3.86
N ASN A 64 -7.21 22.26 4.22
CA ASN A 64 -7.16 21.38 5.39
C ASN A 64 -6.75 19.93 5.06
N LEU A 65 -6.37 19.64 3.80
CA LEU A 65 -5.88 18.32 3.40
C LEU A 65 -4.38 18.22 3.70
N THR A 66 -4.02 17.24 4.52
CA THR A 66 -2.62 16.93 4.81
C THR A 66 -2.03 16.08 3.69
N PHE A 67 -0.72 16.19 3.47
CA PHE A 67 -0.03 15.38 2.46
C PHE A 67 -0.15 13.88 2.76
N THR A 68 -0.25 13.53 4.05
CA THR A 68 -0.50 12.19 4.55
C THR A 68 -1.85 11.64 4.14
N ASP A 69 -2.92 12.44 4.20
CA ASP A 69 -4.27 12.00 3.78
C ASP A 69 -4.29 11.58 2.30
N VAL A 70 -3.50 12.24 1.46
CA VAL A 70 -3.38 11.91 0.03
C VAL A 70 -2.82 10.50 -0.16
N PHE A 71 -1.76 10.14 0.56
CA PHE A 71 -1.19 8.78 0.49
C PHE A 71 -2.15 7.73 1.04
N PHE A 72 -2.91 8.05 2.09
CA PHE A 72 -3.93 7.16 2.62
C PHE A 72 -5.02 6.86 1.57
N VAL A 73 -5.59 7.92 0.96
CA VAL A 73 -6.63 7.77 -0.08
C VAL A 73 -6.08 7.04 -1.31
N LEU A 74 -4.86 7.35 -1.73
CA LEU A 74 -4.21 6.72 -2.87
C LEU A 74 -3.95 5.23 -2.62
N GLY A 75 -3.47 4.87 -1.42
CA GLY A 75 -3.30 3.49 -1.01
C GLY A 75 -4.61 2.70 -1.04
N PHE A 76 -5.69 3.31 -0.54
CA PHE A 76 -7.01 2.70 -0.54
C PHE A 76 -7.57 2.52 -1.96
N ALA A 77 -7.43 3.53 -2.82
CA ALA A 77 -7.85 3.46 -4.21
C ALA A 77 -7.12 2.34 -4.98
N LEU A 78 -5.81 2.20 -4.78
CA LEU A 78 -5.03 1.12 -5.39
C LEU A 78 -5.48 -0.27 -4.96
N LEU A 79 -5.73 -0.47 -3.66
CA LEU A 79 -6.27 -1.74 -3.16
C LEU A 79 -7.66 -2.04 -3.71
N LEU A 80 -8.50 -1.02 -3.86
CA LEU A 80 -9.86 -1.18 -4.40
C LEU A 80 -9.82 -1.57 -5.89
N ILE A 81 -8.95 -0.94 -6.67
CA ILE A 81 -8.69 -1.31 -8.08
C ILE A 81 -8.11 -2.72 -8.16
N ALA A 82 -7.17 -3.08 -7.27
CA ALA A 82 -6.61 -4.42 -7.21
C ALA A 82 -7.71 -5.46 -6.95
N SER A 83 -8.60 -5.20 -6.00
CA SER A 83 -9.73 -6.07 -5.67
C SER A 83 -10.70 -6.26 -6.85
N LEU A 84 -11.08 -5.17 -7.52
CA LEU A 84 -11.90 -5.22 -8.73
C LEU A 84 -11.24 -6.06 -9.83
N LYS A 85 -9.94 -5.83 -10.08
CA LYS A 85 -9.19 -6.54 -11.11
C LYS A 85 -8.96 -8.01 -10.77
N LEU A 86 -8.84 -8.35 -9.47
CA LEU A 86 -8.83 -9.72 -8.99
C LEU A 86 -10.15 -10.42 -9.35
N HIS A 87 -11.29 -9.80 -9.02
CA HIS A 87 -12.61 -10.36 -9.29
C HIS A 87 -12.83 -10.61 -10.79
N LEU A 88 -12.40 -9.67 -11.64
CA LEU A 88 -12.47 -9.81 -13.10
C LEU A 88 -11.48 -10.81 -13.69
N SER A 89 -10.40 -11.16 -12.97
CA SER A 89 -9.42 -12.14 -13.44
C SER A 89 -9.74 -13.57 -12.99
N LEU A 90 -10.61 -13.72 -11.99
CA LEU A 90 -11.10 -15.01 -11.49
C LEU A 90 -12.38 -15.49 -12.20
N LYS A 91 -13.05 -14.60 -12.94
CA LYS A 91 -14.17 -14.88 -13.84
C LYS A 91 -13.69 -15.04 -15.28
#